data_AF-A0A5B7I7C2-F1
#
_entry.id   AF-A0A5B7I7C2-F1
#
_cell.length_a   1.000
_cell.length_b   1.000
_cell.length_c   1.000
_cell.angle_alpha   90.00
_cell.angle_beta   90.00
_cell.angle_gamma   90.00
#
_symmetry.space_group_name_H-M   'P 1'
#
loop_
_entity.id
_entity.type
_entity.pdbx_description
1 polymer ?
#
loop_
_entity_poly.entity_id
_entity_poly.type
_entity_poly.pdbx_seq_one_letter_code
_entity_poly.pdbx_strand_id
1 'polypeptide(L)' 'MRPNTESVNSILYRSQVLQHWWGARKEFRYGETNNLTMVAAYTQMAWYNSHQLGCGFSQCNTPGGSTFFRYVCNYCPV' A
#
# COMPACT_ATOMS: atom_id res chain seq x y z
N MET A 1 -2.52 -17.66 21.97
CA MET A 1 -2.70 -16.22 22.27
C MET A 1 -3.67 -15.65 21.23
N ARG A 2 -4.80 -15.06 21.62
CA ARG A 2 -5.74 -14.42 20.66
C ARG A 2 -5.23 -13.01 20.33
N PRO A 3 -5.23 -12.58 19.05
CA PRO A 3 -4.83 -11.23 18.70
C PRO A 3 -5.79 -10.19 19.29
N ASN A 4 -5.28 -9.02 19.67
CA ASN A 4 -6.11 -7.91 20.15
C ASN A 4 -6.81 -7.20 18.96
N THR A 5 -7.86 -6.42 19.24
CA THR A 5 -8.69 -5.77 18.20
C THR A 5 -7.89 -4.85 17.27
N GLU A 6 -6.88 -4.15 17.78
CA GLU A 6 -5.99 -3.31 16.97
C GLU A 6 -5.16 -4.13 15.96
N SER A 7 -4.65 -5.30 16.38
CA SER A 7 -3.92 -6.20 15.50
C SER A 7 -4.81 -6.81 14.42
N VAL A 8 -6.07 -7.12 14.73
CA VAL A 8 -7.06 -7.59 13.73
C VAL A 8 -7.37 -6.49 12.71
N ASN A 9 -7.58 -5.25 13.16
CA ASN A 9 -7.83 -4.10 12.29
C ASN A 9 -6.62 -3.80 11.39
N SER A 10 -5.39 -3.92 11.89
CA SER A 10 -4.16 -3.75 11.11
C SER A 10 -4.06 -4.79 9.98
N ILE A 11 -4.38 -6.07 10.24
CA ILE A 11 -4.35 -7.14 9.23
C ILE A 11 -5.39 -6.88 8.13
N LEU A 12 -6.62 -6.52 8.49
CA LEU A 12 -7.69 -6.19 7.55
C LEU A 12 -7.36 -4.96 6.70
N TYR A 13 -6.82 -3.90 7.33
CA TYR A 13 -6.45 -2.68 6.62
C TYR A 13 -5.29 -2.92 5.64
N ARG A 14 -4.27 -3.68 6.05
CA ARG A 14 -3.16 -4.09 5.18
C ARG A 14 -3.65 -4.76 3.90
N SER A 15 -4.53 -5.76 4.01
CA SER A 15 -5.00 -6.50 2.83
C SER A 15 -5.79 -5.60 1.87
N GLN A 16 -6.62 -4.69 2.40
CA GLN A 16 -7.37 -3.73 1.59
C GLN A 16 -6.44 -2.77 0.83
N VAL A 17 -5.41 -2.21 1.49
CA VAL A 17 -4.46 -1.28 0.85
C VAL A 17 -3.66 -1.98 -0.26
N LEU A 18 -3.18 -3.20 -0.01
CA LEU A 18 -2.44 -3.97 -1.02
C LEU A 18 -3.31 -4.34 -2.23
N GLN A 19 -4.56 -4.74 -2.00
CA GLN A 19 -5.50 -5.04 -3.09
C GLN A 19 -5.86 -3.78 -3.88
N HIS A 20 -5.98 -2.62 -3.20
CA HIS A 20 -6.22 -1.35 -3.86
C HIS A 20 -5.05 -0.94 -4.76
N TRP A 21 -3.81 -1.00 -4.26
CA TRP A 21 -2.61 -0.73 -5.07
C TRP A 21 -2.47 -1.70 -6.25
N TRP A 22 -2.71 -3.00 -6.03
CA TRP A 22 -2.70 -3.99 -7.10
C TRP A 22 -3.82 -3.75 -8.13
N GLY A 23 -4.96 -3.23 -7.69
CA GLY A 23 -6.11 -2.88 -8.53
C GLY A 23 -5.79 -1.85 -9.61
N ALA A 24 -4.80 -0.98 -9.39
CA ALA A 24 -4.32 0.00 -10.37
C ALA A 24 -3.82 -0.64 -11.68
N ARG A 25 -3.53 -1.95 -11.68
CA ARG A 25 -3.22 -2.72 -12.90
C ARG A 25 -4.27 -2.61 -14.01
N LYS A 26 -5.53 -2.33 -13.66
CA LYS A 26 -6.62 -2.17 -14.64
C LYS A 26 -6.42 -0.97 -15.56
N GLU A 27 -5.66 0.02 -15.10
CA GLU A 27 -5.34 1.25 -15.82
C GLU A 27 -3.97 1.18 -16.52
N PHE A 28 -3.24 0.07 -16.36
CA PHE A 28 -1.88 -0.11 -16.86
C PHE A 28 -1.87 -0.83 -18.22
N ARG A 29 -1.06 -0.32 -19.16
CA ARG A 29 -0.79 -0.95 -20.46
C ARG A 29 0.72 -1.18 -20.62
N TYR A 30 1.12 -2.43 -20.78
CA TYR A 30 2.53 -2.80 -20.91
C TYR A 30 3.12 -2.31 -22.23
N GLY A 31 4.33 -1.72 -22.19
CA GLY A 31 5.01 -1.21 -23.38
C GLY A 31 4.49 0.13 -23.90
N GLU A 32 3.55 0.77 -23.18
CA GLU A 32 2.97 2.06 -23.54
C GLU A 32 3.29 3.15 -22.51
N THR A 33 3.09 4.41 -22.89
CA THR A 33 3.12 5.53 -21.95
C THR A 33 1.88 5.49 -21.05
N ASN A 34 2.08 5.45 -19.74
CA ASN A 34 1.01 5.40 -18.74
C ASN A 34 0.98 6.69 -17.90
N ASN A 35 -0.19 7.02 -17.34
CA ASN A 35 -0.30 8.07 -16.32
C ASN A 35 0.25 7.55 -14.98
N LEU A 36 1.44 7.99 -14.59
CA LEU A 36 2.12 7.53 -13.38
C LEU A 36 1.30 7.75 -12.11
N THR A 37 0.48 8.80 -12.03
CA THR A 37 -0.38 9.06 -10.85
C THR A 37 -1.41 7.94 -10.65
N MET A 38 -1.81 7.25 -11.72
CA MET A 38 -2.77 6.15 -11.67
C MET A 38 -2.09 4.80 -11.46
N VAL A 39 -0.95 4.55 -12.10
CA VAL A 39 -0.36 3.20 -12.18
C VAL A 39 0.83 2.95 -11.25
N ALA A 40 1.45 3.99 -10.68
CA ALA A 40 2.72 3.88 -9.94
C ALA A 40 2.67 2.85 -8.81
N ALA A 41 1.56 2.79 -8.07
CA ALA A 41 1.39 1.84 -6.99
C ALA A 41 1.45 0.37 -7.48
N TYR A 42 0.77 0.07 -8.59
CA TYR A 42 0.83 -1.25 -9.20
C TYR A 42 2.22 -1.57 -9.76
N THR A 43 2.84 -0.63 -10.49
CA THR A 43 4.14 -0.88 -11.11
C THR A 43 5.23 -1.11 -10.07
N GLN A 44 5.18 -0.41 -8.93
CA GLN A 44 6.12 -0.66 -7.83
C GLN A 44 5.91 -2.04 -7.19
N MET A 45 4.66 -2.50 -7.04
CA MET A 45 4.38 -3.85 -6.52
C MET A 45 4.88 -4.97 -7.45
N ALA A 46 4.84 -4.74 -8.76
CA ALA A 46 5.25 -5.69 -9.78
C ALA A 46 6.70 -5.47 -10.27
N TRP A 47 7.48 -4.64 -9.58
CA TRP A 47 8.79 -4.23 -10.06
C TRP A 47 9.81 -5.36 -9.93
N TYR A 48 10.37 -5.81 -11.06
CA TYR A 48 11.19 -7.03 -11.11
C TYR A 48 12.43 -6.99 -10.21
N ASN A 49 13.01 -5.80 -10.03
CA ASN A 49 14.24 -5.63 -9.27
C ASN A 49 13.97 -5.56 -7.75
N SER A 50 12.74 -5.24 -7.34
CA SER A 50 12.38 -5.08 -5.93
C SER A 50 12.06 -6.43 -5.28
N HIS A 51 13.00 -6.92 -4.47
CA HIS A 51 12.89 -8.24 -3.82
C HIS A 51 12.88 -8.18 -2.30
N GLN A 52 12.94 -6.99 -1.72
CA GLN A 52 12.77 -6.73 -0.30
C GLN A 52 11.72 -5.62 -0.11
N LEU A 53 10.92 -5.75 0.95
CA LEU A 53 10.03 -4.68 1.38
C LEU A 53 9.90 -4.64 2.90
N GLY A 54 9.66 -3.44 3.42
CA GLY A 54 9.31 -3.19 4.81
C GLY A 54 8.10 -2.27 4.89
N CYS A 55 7.12 -2.62 5.71
CA CYS A 55 5.89 -1.84 5.86
C CYS A 55 5.63 -1.42 7.31
N GLY A 56 4.97 -0.28 7.48
CA GLY A 56 4.52 0.25 8.76
C GLY A 56 3.06 0.66 8.72
N PHE A 57 2.39 0.53 9.87
CA PHE A 57 1.01 0.97 10.08
C PHE A 57 0.98 1.93 11.28
N SER A 58 0.26 3.04 11.14
CA SER A 58 0.10 4.00 12.22
C SER A 58 -1.28 4.64 12.19
N GLN A 59 -1.84 4.87 13.38
CA GLN A 59 -2.98 5.76 13.56
C GLN A 59 -2.48 7.19 13.67
N CYS A 60 -3.05 8.08 12.86
CA CYS A 60 -2.70 9.49 12.79
C CYS A 60 -3.92 10.34 13.16
N ASN A 61 -3.66 11.47 13.80
CA ASN A 61 -4.69 12.46 14.14
C ASN A 61 -4.42 13.75 13.37
N THR A 62 -5.46 14.37 12.81
CA THR A 62 -5.34 15.70 12.19
C THR A 62 -5.50 16.81 13.25
N PRO A 63 -4.94 18.00 13.00
CA PRO A 63 -5.34 19.20 13.72
C PRO A 63 -6.84 19.44 13.47
N GLY A 64 -7.67 19.26 14.50
CA GLY A 64 -9.15 19.25 14.37
C GLY A 64 -9.81 17.94 14.80
N GLY A 65 -9.04 16.92 15.18
CA GLY A 65 -9.54 15.74 15.89
C GLY A 65 -10.03 14.59 15.01
N SER A 66 -9.83 14.63 13.69
CA SER A 66 -10.13 13.47 12.86
C SER A 66 -9.00 12.45 12.92
N THR A 67 -9.38 11.20 13.18
CA THR A 67 -8.48 10.04 13.18
C THR A 67 -8.47 9.40 11.80
N PHE A 68 -7.28 9.08 11.29
CA PHE A 68 -7.11 8.29 10.07
C PHE A 68 -5.93 7.33 10.23
N PHE A 69 -5.86 6.34 9.36
CA PHE A 69 -4.79 5.35 9.40
C PHE A 69 -3.88 5.51 8.19
N ARG A 70 -2.57 5.30 8.38
CA ARG A 70 -1.58 5.26 7.31
C ARG A 70 -0.92 3.89 7.27
N TYR A 71 -0.84 3.33 6.08
CA TYR A 71 -0.06 2.13 5.77
C TYR A 71 0.94 2.48 4.68
N VAL A 72 2.22 2.29 4.95
CA VAL A 72 3.32 2.65 4.05
C VAL A 72 4.21 1.43 3.87
N CYS A 73 4.64 1.16 2.64
CA CYS A 73 5.65 0.16 2.33
C CYS A 73 6.78 0.80 1.54
N ASN A 74 8.01 0.52 1.94
CA ASN A 74 9.22 0.85 1.17
C ASN A 74 9.76 -0.42 0.52
N TYR A 75 10.28 -0.30 -0.70
CA TYR A 75 10.80 -1.39 -1.51
C TYR A 75 12.30 -1.21 -1.74
N CYS A 76 13.05 -2.32 -1.73
CA CYS A 76 14.47 -2.36 -2.04
C CYS A 76 14.82 -3.60 -2.88
N PRO A 77 15.83 -3.50 -3.76
CA PRO A 77 16.27 -2.29 -4.42
C PRO A 77 15.15 -1.74 -5.34
N VAL A 78 15.36 -0.52 -5.82
CA VAL A 78 14.53 0.05 -6.90
C VAL A 78 15.15 -0.34 -8.24
#